data_AF-A0A6T8U9U4-F1
#
_entry.id   AF-A0A6T8U9U4-F1
#
_cell.length_a   1.000
_cell.length_b   1.000
_cell.length_c   1.000
_cell.angle_alpha   90.00
_cell.angle_beta   90.00
_cell.angle_gamma   90.00
#
_symmetry.space_group_name_H-M   'P 1'
#
loop_
_entity.id
_entity.type
_entity.pdbx_description
1 polymer ?
#
loop_
_entity_poly.entity_id
_entity_poly.type
_entity_poly.pdbx_seq_one_letter_code
_entity_poly.pdbx_strand_id
1 'polypeptide(L)'
;MLSAGLYQSCAHHNSLRRLRGQRSCRPSPWIAHAAQQVPQPTSPQGPILVAIPSSQEAAIKDAAKAVAYELKDVTLTKSNKGFSKSKAGKVWTSVDIPTAQQGAAAQVSLVCQLVTLLAQSLKGGPSFTVVFVDAQAAALAAPAASPRAGGDKGAPTLPAGTRVLELRAACREPVLSGSVLVLVGPKVAEVALVEQLVAETWSGPAACLVNADLLTAGGVPDAQREFVSQVGCAWAFQPVEVKGLLGNMTGAALKTAGPGDAGAWRILMSKPEVGGEQMVQIGQMRRRPSPSDLELAFINANASASPLTKLAGGLRGVLGGVGKKK
;
A
#
# COMPACT_ATOMS: atom_id res chain seq x y z
N MET A 1 -33.16 -26.90 35.56
CA MET A 1 -34.56 -26.83 36.04
C MET A 1 -34.64 -25.73 37.11
N LEU A 2 -35.45 -24.71 36.81
CA LEU A 2 -36.12 -23.72 37.68
C LEU A 2 -35.61 -23.51 39.12
N SER A 3 -35.25 -22.28 39.47
CA SER A 3 -36.07 -21.50 40.43
C SER A 3 -35.75 -20.01 40.37
N ALA A 4 -36.79 -19.21 40.57
CA ALA A 4 -36.86 -17.77 40.42
C ALA A 4 -36.53 -17.02 41.72
N GLY A 5 -36.07 -15.77 41.58
CA GLY A 5 -35.97 -14.80 42.66
C GLY A 5 -36.47 -13.43 42.17
N LEU A 6 -37.70 -13.09 42.56
CA LEU A 6 -38.32 -11.78 42.44
C LEU A 6 -37.69 -10.79 43.42
N TYR A 7 -37.46 -9.53 43.01
CA TYR A 7 -37.59 -8.38 43.89
C TYR A 7 -38.14 -7.15 43.13
N GLN A 8 -39.13 -6.53 43.79
CA GLN A 8 -39.91 -5.30 43.49
C GLN A 8 -39.02 -4.06 43.29
N SER A 9 -39.28 -3.16 42.33
CA SER A 9 -40.35 -2.13 42.18
C SER A 9 -40.02 -0.76 42.79
N CYS A 10 -40.03 0.27 41.94
CA CYS A 10 -40.60 1.64 42.07
C CYS A 10 -40.01 2.50 40.91
N ALA A 11 -40.79 2.94 39.90
CA ALA A 11 -41.61 4.17 39.86
C ALA A 11 -40.82 5.40 40.35
N HIS A 12 -40.70 6.56 39.68
CA HIS A 12 -41.38 7.30 38.62
C HIS A 12 -40.30 8.26 38.02
N HIS A 13 -40.38 8.86 36.83
CA HIS A 13 -41.27 9.97 36.50
C HIS A 13 -41.09 10.40 35.03
N ASN A 14 -42.23 10.58 34.36
CA ASN A 14 -42.58 11.57 33.31
C ASN A 14 -41.63 11.85 32.13
N SER A 15 -42.12 11.60 30.91
CA SER A 15 -42.78 12.66 30.11
C SER A 15 -43.05 12.21 28.68
N LEU A 16 -44.33 11.94 28.38
CA LEU A 16 -44.86 11.84 27.03
C LEU A 16 -44.86 13.22 26.33
N ARG A 17 -44.20 13.32 25.17
CA ARG A 17 -44.52 14.33 24.16
C ARG A 17 -44.68 13.69 22.77
N ARG A 18 -45.95 13.57 22.40
CA ARG A 18 -46.61 13.68 21.10
C ARG A 18 -45.74 13.51 19.83
N LEU A 19 -46.12 12.47 19.10
CA LEU A 19 -46.10 12.31 17.64
C LEU A 19 -46.52 13.59 16.90
N ARG A 20 -45.73 13.97 15.87
CA ARG A 20 -46.19 14.28 14.51
C ARG A 20 -44.99 14.72 13.66
N GLY A 21 -44.72 13.96 12.60
CA GLY A 21 -43.68 14.28 11.64
C GLY A 21 -43.55 13.19 10.58
N GLN A 22 -44.62 12.95 9.83
CA GLN A 22 -44.52 12.28 8.54
C GLN A 22 -43.46 13.02 7.71
N ARG A 23 -42.34 12.35 7.44
CA ARG A 23 -41.42 12.74 6.37
C ARG A 23 -41.37 11.60 5.37
N SER A 24 -41.68 11.97 4.14
CA SER A 24 -41.72 11.14 2.95
C SER A 24 -40.55 10.18 2.85
N CYS A 25 -40.84 8.91 2.61
CA CYS A 25 -39.90 7.96 2.04
C CYS A 25 -39.39 8.53 0.70
N ARG A 26 -38.18 9.07 0.69
CA ARG A 26 -37.41 9.26 -0.54
C ARG A 26 -36.65 7.96 -0.80
N PRO A 27 -36.73 7.37 -2.00
CA PRO A 27 -35.90 6.22 -2.33
C PRO A 27 -34.42 6.65 -2.34
N SER A 28 -33.61 5.92 -1.56
CA SER A 28 -32.15 6.05 -1.52
C SER A 28 -31.55 5.67 -2.88
N PRO A 29 -30.74 6.53 -3.53
CA PRO A 29 -30.06 6.17 -4.77
C PRO A 29 -28.64 5.69 -4.45
N TRP A 30 -28.50 4.57 -3.71
CA TRP A 30 -27.19 3.96 -3.48
C TRP A 30 -27.30 2.43 -3.47
N ILE A 31 -27.51 1.87 -4.64
CA ILE A 31 -26.93 0.58 -5.00
C ILE A 31 -25.96 0.88 -6.14
N ALA A 32 -24.79 1.42 -5.79
CA ALA A 32 -23.65 1.38 -6.69
C ALA A 32 -23.16 -0.07 -6.66
N HIS A 33 -23.60 -0.85 -7.65
CA HIS A 33 -22.97 -2.11 -7.97
C HIS A 33 -21.45 -1.93 -7.97
N ALA A 34 -20.75 -2.84 -7.30
CA ALA A 34 -19.33 -3.07 -7.53
C ALA A 34 -19.15 -3.50 -8.99
N ALA A 35 -19.15 -2.52 -9.90
CA ALA A 35 -18.83 -2.74 -11.29
C ALA A 35 -17.39 -3.24 -11.33
N GLN A 36 -17.18 -4.41 -11.94
CA GLN A 36 -15.86 -4.85 -12.37
C GLN A 36 -15.23 -3.71 -13.17
N GLN A 37 -14.31 -2.98 -12.55
CA GLN A 37 -13.53 -1.96 -13.23
C GLN A 37 -12.56 -2.70 -14.14
N VAL A 38 -12.89 -2.75 -15.43
CA VAL A 38 -12.03 -3.27 -16.49
C VAL A 38 -10.79 -2.36 -16.59
N PRO A 39 -9.57 -2.91 -16.79
CA PRO A 39 -8.39 -2.12 -17.07
C PRO A 39 -8.66 -1.10 -18.18
N GLN A 40 -8.46 0.19 -17.91
CA GLN A 40 -8.67 1.20 -18.95
C GLN A 40 -7.53 1.15 -19.95
N PRO A 41 -7.81 0.98 -21.25
CA PRO A 41 -6.79 1.10 -22.28
C PRO A 41 -6.28 2.54 -22.30
N THR A 42 -4.97 2.71 -22.47
CA THR A 42 -4.37 4.03 -22.67
C THR A 42 -4.87 4.63 -23.99
N SER A 43 -5.27 5.90 -23.96
CA SER A 43 -5.65 6.70 -25.14
C SER A 43 -4.53 6.71 -26.21
N PRO A 44 -4.81 7.02 -27.50
CA PRO A 44 -3.91 6.78 -28.65
C PRO A 44 -2.68 7.70 -28.74
N GLN A 45 -2.18 8.19 -27.62
CA GLN A 45 -0.84 8.75 -27.51
C GLN A 45 0.14 7.58 -27.44
N GLY A 46 1.35 7.73 -27.98
CA GLY A 46 2.33 6.64 -28.15
C GLY A 46 2.65 5.83 -26.87
N PRO A 47 3.47 4.76 -26.98
CA PRO A 47 3.77 3.89 -25.85
C PRO A 47 4.29 4.70 -24.67
N ILE A 48 3.60 4.62 -23.52
CA ILE A 48 4.04 5.26 -22.29
C ILE A 48 5.12 4.37 -21.69
N LEU A 49 6.36 4.84 -21.76
CA LEU A 49 7.53 4.16 -21.21
C LEU A 49 7.62 4.44 -19.71
N VAL A 50 7.79 3.38 -18.92
CA VAL A 50 7.85 3.49 -17.46
C VAL A 50 9.16 2.87 -16.98
N ALA A 51 9.98 3.68 -16.31
CA ALA A 51 11.18 3.18 -15.65
C ALA A 51 10.80 2.30 -14.45
N ILE A 52 11.37 1.10 -14.39
CA ILE A 52 11.24 0.18 -13.26
C ILE A 52 12.55 0.15 -12.46
N PRO A 53 12.52 -0.19 -11.17
CA PRO A 53 13.74 -0.35 -10.39
C PRO A 53 14.62 -1.45 -11.00
N SER A 54 15.88 -1.12 -11.28
CA SER A 54 16.87 -2.06 -11.86
C SER A 54 17.52 -2.98 -10.82
N SER A 55 17.34 -2.69 -9.53
CA SER A 55 17.86 -3.48 -8.42
C SER A 55 16.99 -3.34 -7.17
N GLN A 56 17.24 -4.19 -6.17
CA GLN A 56 16.56 -4.10 -4.88
C GLN A 56 16.90 -2.78 -4.17
N GLU A 57 18.13 -2.30 -4.24
CA GLU A 57 18.55 -1.03 -3.65
C GLU A 57 17.85 0.16 -4.32
N ALA A 58 17.66 0.10 -5.64
CA ALA A 58 16.87 1.10 -6.37
C ALA A 58 15.40 1.10 -5.91
N ALA A 59 14.80 -0.09 -5.78
CA ALA A 59 13.45 -0.25 -5.26
C ALA A 59 13.31 0.33 -3.83
N ILE A 60 14.26 0.05 -2.93
CA ILE A 60 14.25 0.59 -1.57
C ILE A 60 14.35 2.12 -1.58
N LYS A 61 15.20 2.70 -2.44
CA LYS A 61 15.33 4.17 -2.58
C LYS A 61 14.04 4.80 -3.07
N ASP A 62 13.40 4.21 -4.07
CA ASP A 62 12.15 4.76 -4.62
C ASP A 62 10.97 4.59 -3.65
N ALA A 63 10.91 3.47 -2.93
CA ALA A 63 9.95 3.27 -1.85
C ALA A 63 10.14 4.29 -0.72
N ALA A 64 11.38 4.54 -0.30
CA ALA A 64 11.68 5.54 0.72
C ALA A 64 11.24 6.95 0.30
N LYS A 65 11.49 7.35 -0.95
CA LYS A 65 11.05 8.64 -1.49
C LYS A 65 9.51 8.75 -1.51
N ALA A 66 8.84 7.69 -1.95
CA ALA A 66 7.37 7.67 -2.01
C ALA A 66 6.73 7.77 -0.62
N VAL A 67 7.27 7.03 0.36
CA VAL A 67 6.82 7.14 1.75
C VAL A 67 7.11 8.54 2.31
N ALA A 68 8.30 9.08 2.09
CA ALA A 68 8.62 10.44 2.52
C ALA A 68 7.69 11.50 1.89
N TYR A 69 7.26 11.29 0.65
CA TYR A 69 6.28 12.13 -0.02
C TYR A 69 4.89 12.07 0.65
N GLU A 70 4.40 10.88 0.99
CA GLU A 70 3.13 10.71 1.71
C GLU A 70 3.18 11.32 3.13
N LEU A 71 4.36 11.28 3.76
CA LEU A 71 4.56 11.80 5.12
C LEU A 71 4.93 13.29 5.18
N LYS A 72 5.08 13.97 4.04
CA LYS A 72 5.59 15.36 3.98
C LYS A 72 4.72 16.38 4.73
N ASP A 73 3.41 16.15 4.76
CA ASP A 73 2.41 17.04 5.36
C ASP A 73 2.05 16.61 6.79
N VAL A 74 2.67 15.53 7.29
CA VAL A 74 2.48 15.02 8.64
C VAL A 74 3.43 15.73 9.59
N THR A 75 2.91 16.25 10.70
CA THR A 75 3.76 16.82 11.76
C THR A 75 4.43 15.67 12.51
N LEU A 76 5.68 15.37 12.14
CA LEU A 76 6.45 14.26 12.71
C LEU A 76 7.17 14.61 14.03
N THR A 77 7.07 15.85 14.50
CA THR A 77 7.66 16.32 15.77
C THR A 77 6.62 16.36 16.90
N LYS A 78 7.04 16.06 18.13
CA LYS A 78 6.21 16.29 19.33
C LYS A 78 5.95 17.80 19.45
N SER A 79 4.72 18.23 19.21
CA SER A 79 4.32 19.61 19.47
C SER A 79 4.35 19.88 20.98
N ASN A 80 5.44 20.46 21.47
CA ASN A 80 5.44 21.11 22.78
C ASN A 80 4.72 22.46 22.64
N LYS A 81 3.56 22.59 23.31
CA LYS A 81 2.79 23.83 23.54
C LYS A 81 2.23 24.54 22.29
N GLY A 82 0.92 24.46 22.10
CA GLY A 82 0.18 25.38 21.25
C GLY A 82 -1.25 24.92 20.96
N PHE A 83 -2.22 25.79 21.20
CA PHE A 83 -3.67 25.57 21.07
C PHE A 83 -4.17 25.39 19.62
N SER A 84 -3.44 24.72 18.73
CA SER A 84 -3.91 24.41 17.37
C SER A 84 -4.40 22.96 17.30
N LYS A 85 -5.68 22.75 17.59
CA LYS A 85 -6.43 21.55 17.16
C LYS A 85 -6.54 21.56 15.63
N SER A 86 -5.47 21.20 14.93
CA SER A 86 -5.64 20.62 13.60
C SER A 86 -5.70 19.10 13.80
N LYS A 87 -6.81 18.47 13.40
CA LYS A 87 -6.88 17.02 13.19
C LYS A 87 -5.92 16.69 12.05
N ALA A 88 -4.61 16.68 12.28
CA ALA A 88 -3.71 15.96 11.40
C ALA A 88 -4.04 14.48 11.62
N GLY A 89 -4.81 13.90 10.69
CA GLY A 89 -5.16 12.48 10.73
C GLY A 89 -3.89 11.63 10.75
N LYS A 90 -3.94 10.48 11.42
CA LYS A 90 -2.85 9.51 11.33
C LYS A 90 -2.71 9.09 9.85
N VAL A 91 -1.50 9.07 9.32
CA VAL A 91 -1.24 8.62 7.95
C VAL A 91 -0.73 7.20 7.98
N TRP A 92 -1.45 6.30 7.32
CA TRP A 92 -1.10 4.88 7.21
C TRP A 92 -0.81 4.57 5.76
N THR A 93 0.40 4.09 5.51
CA THR A 93 0.85 3.74 4.17
C THR A 93 1.49 2.37 4.17
N SER A 94 1.60 1.77 2.99
CA SER A 94 2.35 0.56 2.77
C SER A 94 3.38 0.70 1.66
N VAL A 95 4.37 -0.18 1.73
CA VAL A 95 5.32 -0.44 0.64
C VAL A 95 5.51 -1.94 0.42
N ASP A 96 5.51 -2.35 -0.86
CA ASP A 96 5.79 -3.73 -1.25
C ASP A 96 7.05 -3.78 -2.10
N ILE A 97 8.16 -4.18 -1.47
CA ILE A 97 9.51 -4.23 -2.03
C ILE A 97 9.86 -5.68 -2.37
N PRO A 98 10.19 -5.99 -3.65
CA PRO A 98 10.62 -7.32 -4.04
C PRO A 98 11.93 -7.68 -3.34
N THR A 99 12.00 -8.89 -2.79
CA THR A 99 13.20 -9.41 -2.12
C THR A 99 13.67 -10.67 -2.84
N ALA A 100 14.92 -10.68 -3.30
CA ALA A 100 15.50 -11.88 -3.92
C ALA A 100 15.75 -13.00 -2.90
N GLN A 101 16.03 -12.62 -1.64
CA GLN A 101 16.27 -13.53 -0.53
C GLN A 101 15.10 -13.50 0.45
N GLN A 102 14.69 -14.66 0.92
CA GLN A 102 13.68 -14.80 1.97
C GLN A 102 14.33 -15.07 3.32
N GLY A 103 13.64 -14.68 4.39
CA GLY A 103 14.03 -14.96 5.77
C GLY A 103 14.37 -13.72 6.59
N ALA A 104 14.56 -13.94 7.89
CA ALA A 104 14.71 -12.89 8.89
C ALA A 104 15.86 -11.91 8.58
N ALA A 105 17.05 -12.40 8.20
CA ALA A 105 18.20 -11.55 7.90
C ALA A 105 17.97 -10.61 6.70
N ALA A 106 17.31 -11.09 5.65
CA ALA A 106 16.98 -10.30 4.48
C ALA A 106 15.96 -9.20 4.83
N GLN A 107 14.95 -9.52 5.65
CA GLN A 107 13.98 -8.54 6.16
C GLN A 107 14.65 -7.46 7.01
N VAL A 108 15.56 -7.84 7.92
CA VAL A 108 16.30 -6.89 8.74
C VAL A 108 17.15 -5.97 7.87
N SER A 109 17.91 -6.50 6.91
CA SER A 109 18.71 -5.68 5.99
C SER A 109 17.86 -4.68 5.20
N LEU A 110 16.74 -5.13 4.63
CA LEU A 110 15.80 -4.28 3.90
C LEU A 110 15.27 -3.15 4.77
N VAL A 111 14.83 -3.47 6.00
CA VAL A 111 14.23 -2.50 6.92
C VAL A 111 15.29 -1.50 7.42
N CYS A 112 16.50 -1.94 7.73
CA CYS A 112 17.59 -1.04 8.12
C CYS A 112 17.89 -0.02 7.01
N GLN A 113 17.98 -0.47 5.75
CA GLN A 113 18.20 0.41 4.61
C GLN A 113 17.03 1.39 4.41
N LEU A 114 15.79 0.88 4.43
CA LEU A 114 14.59 1.69 4.27
C LEU A 114 14.48 2.77 5.35
N VAL A 115 14.60 2.39 6.63
CA VAL A 115 14.50 3.30 7.77
C VAL A 115 15.62 4.33 7.76
N THR A 116 16.83 3.93 7.37
CA THR A 116 17.96 4.86 7.22
C THR A 116 17.69 5.91 6.15
N LEU A 117 17.20 5.51 4.98
CA LEU A 117 16.84 6.43 3.90
C LEU A 117 15.66 7.34 4.28
N LEU A 118 14.68 6.81 5.02
CA LEU A 118 13.57 7.61 5.56
C LEU A 118 14.07 8.65 6.56
N ALA A 119 14.97 8.28 7.47
CA ALA A 119 15.56 9.21 8.43
C ALA A 119 16.32 10.36 7.74
N GLN A 120 16.96 10.08 6.61
CA GLN A 120 17.65 11.08 5.78
C GLN A 120 16.68 11.96 4.97
N SER A 121 15.54 11.41 4.54
CA SER A 121 14.58 12.10 3.67
C SER A 121 13.58 12.95 4.45
N LEU A 122 13.23 12.53 5.67
CA LEU A 122 12.26 13.18 6.52
C LEU A 122 12.91 14.30 7.35
N LYS A 123 12.26 15.47 7.38
CA LYS A 123 12.74 16.63 8.15
C LYS A 123 12.47 16.44 9.64
N GLY A 124 13.33 17.02 10.47
CA GLY A 124 13.09 17.13 11.92
C GLY A 124 13.59 15.98 12.77
N GLY A 125 14.39 15.06 12.22
CA GLY A 125 14.99 13.95 12.97
C GLY A 125 13.93 13.02 13.56
N PRO A 126 13.12 12.34 12.71
CA PRO A 126 12.04 11.49 13.19
C PRO A 126 12.57 10.35 14.06
N SER A 127 11.79 10.01 15.08
CA SER A 127 12.01 8.79 15.87
C SER A 127 11.24 7.62 15.28
N PHE A 128 11.87 6.45 15.21
CA PHE A 128 11.30 5.26 14.62
C PHE A 128 11.01 4.19 15.68
N THR A 129 9.88 3.52 15.52
CA THR A 129 9.60 2.24 16.18
C THR A 129 9.41 1.20 15.09
N VAL A 130 10.27 0.20 15.05
CA VAL A 130 10.21 -0.92 14.11
C VAL A 130 9.63 -2.12 14.83
N VAL A 131 8.58 -2.70 14.27
CA VAL A 131 7.89 -3.87 14.80
C VAL A 131 7.95 -4.98 13.75
N PHE A 132 8.51 -6.11 14.11
CA PHE A 132 8.54 -7.30 13.27
C PHE A 132 7.47 -8.28 13.71
N VAL A 133 6.79 -8.90 12.74
CA VAL A 133 5.92 -10.06 13.02
C VAL A 133 6.74 -11.31 13.29
N ASP A 134 7.88 -11.47 12.61
CA ASP A 134 8.82 -12.56 12.87
C ASP A 134 9.71 -12.24 14.08
N ALA A 135 9.58 -13.08 15.13
CA ALA A 135 10.39 -12.97 16.34
C ALA A 135 11.90 -13.12 16.09
N GLN A 136 12.29 -13.95 15.12
CA GLN A 136 13.71 -14.10 14.76
C GLN A 136 14.24 -12.83 14.11
N ALA A 137 13.45 -12.20 13.23
CA ALA A 137 13.81 -10.91 12.63
C ALA A 137 13.92 -9.80 13.69
N ALA A 138 12.97 -9.75 14.65
CA ALA A 138 13.05 -8.81 15.77
C ALA A 138 14.34 -8.97 16.58
N ALA A 139 14.70 -10.22 16.92
CA ALA A 139 15.91 -10.53 17.68
C ALA A 139 17.19 -10.16 16.92
N LEU A 140 17.23 -10.39 15.60
CA LEU A 140 18.37 -10.02 14.74
C LEU A 140 18.48 -8.51 14.53
N ALA A 141 17.37 -7.77 14.54
CA ALA A 141 17.35 -6.32 14.40
C ALA A 141 17.65 -5.57 15.72
N ALA A 142 17.42 -6.18 16.88
CA ALA A 142 17.65 -5.53 18.17
C ALA A 142 19.09 -4.99 18.35
N PRO A 143 20.16 -5.72 17.98
CA PRO A 143 21.52 -5.19 17.99
C PRO A 143 21.73 -4.01 17.04
N ALA A 144 21.04 -3.96 15.89
CA ALA A 144 21.15 -2.88 14.91
C ALA A 144 20.61 -1.54 15.41
N ALA A 145 19.73 -1.57 16.43
CA ALA A 145 19.18 -0.39 17.09
C ALA A 145 20.06 0.15 18.24
N SER A 146 21.04 -0.63 18.71
CA SER A 146 21.94 -0.22 19.79
C SER A 146 23.27 0.26 19.20
N PRO A 147 23.69 1.52 19.41
CA PRO A 147 25.00 2.00 18.98
C PRO A 147 26.08 1.30 19.81
N ARG A 148 26.61 0.17 19.35
CA ARG A 148 27.83 -0.41 19.92
C ARG A 148 29.03 0.34 19.35
N ALA A 149 29.89 0.83 20.24
CA ALA A 149 31.08 1.64 19.96
C ALA A 149 32.21 0.95 19.17
N GLY A 150 31.90 -0.14 18.44
CA GLY A 150 32.87 -0.93 17.69
C GLY A 150 32.21 -1.90 16.69
N GLY A 151 31.07 -1.52 16.12
CA GLY A 151 30.34 -2.39 15.17
C GLY A 151 31.18 -2.76 13.96
N ASP A 152 31.07 -4.02 13.52
CA ASP A 152 31.64 -4.51 12.27
C ASP A 152 31.31 -3.55 11.12
N LYS A 153 32.35 -3.12 10.39
CA LYS A 153 32.25 -2.28 9.19
C LYS A 153 31.52 -3.05 8.09
N GLY A 154 30.19 -3.13 8.17
CA GLY A 154 29.37 -3.86 7.20
C GLY A 154 28.03 -4.35 7.75
N ALA A 155 27.83 -4.36 9.07
CA ALA A 155 26.53 -4.76 9.62
C ALA A 155 25.45 -3.68 9.36
N PRO A 156 24.22 -4.05 8.96
CA PRO A 156 23.13 -3.11 8.78
C PRO A 156 22.78 -2.45 10.12
N THR A 157 22.76 -1.12 10.14
CA THR A 157 22.45 -0.32 11.34
C THR A 157 21.14 0.43 11.16
N LEU A 158 20.44 0.65 12.28
CA LEU A 158 19.27 1.54 12.33
C LEU A 158 19.69 2.92 12.84
N PRO A 159 18.92 3.98 12.51
CA PRO A 159 19.13 5.30 13.09
C PRO A 159 19.13 5.25 14.63
N ALA A 160 19.99 6.06 15.25
CA ALA A 160 20.11 6.12 16.69
C ALA A 160 18.76 6.44 17.36
N GLY A 161 18.44 5.72 18.44
CA GLY A 161 17.17 5.87 19.16
C GLY A 161 15.98 5.14 18.52
N THR A 162 16.20 4.35 17.46
CA THR A 162 15.17 3.45 16.93
C THR A 162 14.82 2.37 17.94
N ARG A 163 13.53 2.15 18.21
CA ARG A 163 13.07 1.00 19.01
C ARG A 163 12.78 -0.17 18.09
N VAL A 164 13.15 -1.39 18.50
CA VAL A 164 12.84 -2.63 17.78
C VAL A 164 12.07 -3.56 18.71
N LEU A 165 10.92 -4.06 18.25
CA LEU A 165 10.06 -4.96 19.01
C LEU A 165 9.51 -6.06 18.10
N GLU A 166 9.10 -7.17 18.72
CA GLU A 166 8.22 -8.16 18.10
C GLU A 166 6.75 -7.73 18.28
N LEU A 167 5.86 -8.11 17.35
CA LEU A 167 4.46 -7.65 17.33
C LEU A 167 3.70 -7.89 18.63
N ARG A 168 3.71 -9.10 19.19
CA ARG A 168 3.00 -9.39 20.44
C ARG A 168 3.60 -8.64 21.62
N ALA A 169 4.92 -8.49 21.66
CA ALA A 169 5.58 -7.65 22.66
C ALA A 169 5.16 -6.18 22.53
N ALA A 170 5.06 -5.67 21.30
CA ALA A 170 4.60 -4.31 21.01
C ALA A 170 3.15 -4.09 21.47
N CYS A 171 2.23 -5.04 21.24
CA CYS A 171 0.83 -4.93 21.69
C CYS A 171 0.66 -4.98 23.23
N ARG A 172 1.66 -5.43 23.99
CA ARG A 172 1.62 -5.48 25.46
C ARG A 172 2.08 -4.17 26.11
N GLU A 173 2.72 -3.30 25.33
CA GLU A 173 3.14 -1.99 25.82
C GLU A 173 1.90 -1.13 26.06
N PRO A 174 1.84 -0.38 27.18
CA PRO A 174 0.70 0.47 27.46
C PRO A 174 0.55 1.59 26.42
N VAL A 175 1.68 2.16 25.99
CA VAL A 175 1.74 3.16 24.92
C VAL A 175 3.08 3.03 24.19
N LEU A 176 3.03 2.94 22.86
CA LEU A 176 4.19 3.13 21.99
C LEU A 176 4.18 4.55 21.44
N SER A 177 5.34 5.20 21.52
CA SER A 177 5.54 6.56 21.03
C SER A 177 6.70 6.63 20.06
N GLY A 178 6.60 7.55 19.12
CA GLY A 178 7.57 7.81 18.08
C GLY A 178 6.93 8.65 16.97
N SER A 179 7.73 9.02 15.97
CA SER A 179 7.24 9.75 14.80
C SER A 179 6.65 8.79 13.76
N VAL A 180 7.32 7.66 13.52
CA VAL A 180 6.94 6.69 12.49
C VAL A 180 7.02 5.28 13.05
N LEU A 181 5.90 4.54 12.97
CA LEU A 181 5.84 3.10 13.19
C LEU A 181 6.16 2.40 11.87
N VAL A 182 7.08 1.44 11.87
CA VAL A 182 7.39 0.58 10.73
C VAL A 182 7.05 -0.85 11.10
N LEU A 183 5.99 -1.39 10.50
CA LEU A 183 5.51 -2.74 10.76
C LEU A 183 5.89 -3.66 9.60
N VAL A 184 6.61 -4.74 9.90
CA VAL A 184 7.29 -5.56 8.89
C VAL A 184 6.64 -6.93 8.76
N GLY A 185 6.24 -7.28 7.54
CA GLY A 185 5.75 -8.60 7.18
C GLY A 185 4.43 -9.06 7.81
N PRO A 186 3.45 -8.18 8.13
CA PRO A 186 2.22 -8.65 8.76
C PRO A 186 1.35 -9.45 7.77
N LYS A 187 0.84 -10.60 8.22
CA LYS A 187 -0.03 -11.47 7.43
C LYS A 187 -1.46 -11.34 7.91
N VAL A 188 -2.37 -12.01 7.19
CA VAL A 188 -3.81 -12.02 7.52
C VAL A 188 -4.05 -12.55 8.93
N ALA A 189 -3.26 -13.51 9.41
CA ALA A 189 -3.40 -14.09 10.75
C ALA A 189 -3.13 -13.06 11.86
N GLU A 190 -2.34 -12.02 11.59
CA GLU A 190 -1.99 -10.99 12.56
C GLU A 190 -2.83 -9.72 12.44
N VAL A 191 -3.79 -9.65 11.51
CA VAL A 191 -4.54 -8.42 11.21
C VAL A 191 -5.19 -7.79 12.44
N ALA A 192 -5.74 -8.60 13.35
CA ALA A 192 -6.33 -8.11 14.60
C ALA A 192 -5.29 -7.50 15.55
N LEU A 193 -4.10 -8.09 15.64
CA LEU A 193 -3.00 -7.54 16.45
C LEU A 193 -2.45 -6.25 15.84
N VAL A 194 -2.40 -6.17 14.51
CA VAL A 194 -1.97 -4.96 13.79
C VAL A 194 -2.96 -3.82 14.00
N GLU A 195 -4.25 -4.10 13.89
CA GLU A 195 -5.31 -3.13 14.20
C GLU A 195 -5.20 -2.64 15.65
N GLN A 196 -5.10 -3.56 16.62
CA GLN A 196 -4.91 -3.23 18.04
C GLN A 196 -3.68 -2.34 18.25
N LEU A 197 -2.53 -2.73 17.68
CA LEU A 197 -1.28 -1.98 17.79
C LEU A 197 -1.44 -0.54 17.30
N VAL A 198 -2.08 -0.34 16.15
CA VAL A 198 -2.18 0.98 15.52
C VAL A 198 -3.30 1.85 16.14
N ALA A 199 -4.40 1.22 16.55
CA ALA A 199 -5.57 1.90 17.11
C ALA A 199 -5.38 2.24 18.59
N GLU A 200 -4.86 1.31 19.39
CA GLU A 200 -4.84 1.40 20.85
C GLU A 200 -3.45 1.74 21.39
N THR A 201 -2.41 1.09 20.87
CA THR A 201 -1.06 1.20 21.45
C THR A 201 -0.24 2.34 20.84
N TRP A 202 -0.34 2.57 19.53
CA TRP A 202 0.47 3.54 18.81
C TRP A 202 -0.07 4.96 18.93
N SER A 203 0.70 5.83 19.59
CA SER A 203 0.38 7.25 19.78
C SER A 203 0.92 8.16 18.68
N GLY A 204 1.80 7.67 17.81
CA GLY A 204 2.45 8.49 16.80
C GLY A 204 1.57 8.82 15.59
N PRO A 205 2.02 9.78 14.76
CA PRO A 205 1.21 10.33 13.67
C PRO A 205 1.26 9.48 12.38
N ALA A 206 2.24 8.59 12.23
CA ALA A 206 2.44 7.84 10.99
C ALA A 206 2.74 6.35 11.23
N ALA A 207 2.26 5.51 10.31
CA ALA A 207 2.60 4.09 10.24
C ALA A 207 2.90 3.67 8.79
N CYS A 208 3.95 2.88 8.61
CA CYS A 208 4.36 2.30 7.34
C CYS A 208 4.39 0.78 7.45
N LEU A 209 3.59 0.10 6.64
CA LEU A 209 3.54 -1.36 6.54
C LEU A 209 4.47 -1.81 5.42
N VAL A 210 5.46 -2.64 5.72
CA VAL A 210 6.47 -3.13 4.77
C VAL A 210 6.18 -4.58 4.43
N ASN A 211 5.98 -4.89 3.15
CA ASN A 211 5.68 -6.22 2.62
C ASN A 211 4.52 -6.87 3.39
N ALA A 212 3.38 -6.18 3.44
CA ALA A 212 2.23 -6.58 4.24
C ALA A 212 1.27 -7.44 3.43
N ASP A 213 1.38 -8.75 3.61
CA ASP A 213 0.53 -9.74 2.94
C ASP A 213 -0.96 -9.51 3.21
N LEU A 214 -1.34 -8.96 4.38
CA LEU A 214 -2.74 -8.64 4.69
C LEU A 214 -3.39 -7.63 3.72
N LEU A 215 -2.61 -6.85 2.96
CA LEU A 215 -3.11 -5.89 1.97
C LEU A 215 -3.35 -6.52 0.59
N THR A 216 -2.86 -7.74 0.39
CA THR A 216 -2.79 -8.40 -0.92
C THR A 216 -3.51 -9.75 -0.92
N ALA A 217 -3.44 -10.43 0.22
CA ALA A 217 -4.12 -11.68 0.46
C ALA A 217 -5.62 -11.45 0.63
N GLY A 218 -6.41 -12.26 -0.06
CA GLY A 218 -7.80 -12.46 0.32
C GLY A 218 -7.90 -13.05 1.73
N GLY A 219 -9.09 -12.98 2.32
CA GLY A 219 -9.36 -13.62 3.61
C GLY A 219 -9.18 -12.73 4.85
N VAL A 220 -9.03 -11.41 4.67
CA VAL A 220 -9.19 -10.46 5.79
C VAL A 220 -10.62 -10.60 6.35
N PRO A 221 -10.79 -10.85 7.67
CA PRO A 221 -12.12 -10.96 8.26
C PRO A 221 -12.90 -9.65 8.16
N ASP A 222 -14.22 -9.74 8.08
CA ASP A 222 -15.13 -8.61 7.83
C ASP A 222 -14.94 -7.46 8.82
N ALA A 223 -14.67 -7.78 10.09
CA ALA A 223 -14.44 -6.80 11.14
C ALA A 223 -13.23 -5.90 10.86
N GLN A 224 -12.18 -6.41 10.18
CA GLN A 224 -10.95 -5.68 9.90
C GLN A 224 -10.89 -5.06 8.50
N ARG A 225 -11.89 -5.28 7.64
CA ARG A 225 -11.86 -4.79 6.26
C ARG A 225 -11.77 -3.27 6.17
N GLU A 226 -12.49 -2.56 7.04
CA GLU A 226 -12.45 -1.10 7.08
C GLU A 226 -11.05 -0.60 7.45
N PHE A 227 -10.46 -1.15 8.51
CA PHE A 227 -9.08 -0.85 8.91
C PHE A 227 -8.09 -1.05 7.76
N VAL A 228 -8.11 -2.20 7.10
CA VAL A 228 -7.22 -2.51 5.97
C VAL A 228 -7.44 -1.56 4.80
N SER A 229 -8.69 -1.16 4.53
CA SER A 229 -9.02 -0.25 3.43
C SER A 229 -8.50 1.19 3.61
N GLN A 230 -8.17 1.57 4.85
CA GLN A 230 -7.62 2.90 5.16
C GLN A 230 -6.11 2.98 4.90
N VAL A 231 -5.43 1.84 4.75
CA VAL A 231 -4.00 1.79 4.49
C VAL A 231 -3.74 2.16 3.03
N GLY A 232 -3.13 3.32 2.81
CA GLY A 232 -2.69 3.75 1.48
C GLY A 232 -1.51 2.91 0.98
N CYS A 233 -1.23 2.98 -0.32
CA CYS A 233 -0.06 2.34 -0.91
C CYS A 233 0.85 3.41 -1.54
N ALA A 234 1.95 3.72 -0.85
CA ALA A 234 2.95 4.67 -1.31
C ALA A 234 3.73 4.09 -2.50
N TRP A 235 4.15 2.83 -2.39
CA TRP A 235 4.99 2.22 -3.40
C TRP A 235 4.79 0.71 -3.45
N ALA A 236 4.63 0.14 -4.63
CA ALA A 236 4.61 -1.30 -4.77
C ALA A 236 5.13 -1.70 -6.14
N PHE A 237 5.99 -2.72 -6.16
CA PHE A 237 6.43 -3.36 -7.40
C PHE A 237 6.20 -4.85 -7.31
N GLN A 238 5.32 -5.34 -8.19
CA GLN A 238 4.99 -6.75 -8.28
C GLN A 238 5.37 -7.25 -9.68
N PRO A 239 6.46 -8.02 -9.82
CA PRO A 239 6.75 -8.74 -11.05
C PRO A 239 5.59 -9.69 -11.39
N VAL A 240 5.26 -9.79 -12.68
CA VAL A 240 4.18 -10.64 -13.17
C VAL A 240 4.67 -11.45 -14.36
N GLU A 241 4.37 -12.74 -14.33
CA GLU A 241 4.47 -13.62 -15.49
C GLU A 241 3.08 -14.21 -15.77
N VAL A 242 2.57 -13.96 -16.97
CA VAL A 242 1.28 -14.48 -17.42
C VAL A 242 1.54 -15.52 -18.51
N LYS A 243 1.03 -16.73 -18.30
CA LYS A 243 1.06 -17.78 -19.33
C LYS A 243 0.02 -17.46 -20.40
N GLY A 244 0.48 -17.02 -21.57
CA GLY A 244 -0.36 -16.77 -22.74
C GLY A 244 -0.46 -17.96 -23.67
N LEU A 245 -1.44 -17.92 -24.58
CA LEU A 245 -1.59 -18.88 -25.68
C LEU A 245 -0.39 -18.90 -26.65
N LEU A 246 0.32 -17.77 -26.77
CA LEU A 246 1.44 -17.57 -27.70
C LEU A 246 2.82 -17.56 -27.00
N GLY A 247 2.86 -17.94 -25.71
CA GLY A 247 4.08 -17.93 -24.89
C GLY A 247 3.89 -17.17 -23.58
N ASN A 248 4.92 -17.23 -22.73
CA ASN A 248 4.93 -16.50 -21.46
C ASN A 248 5.11 -15.01 -21.75
N MET A 249 4.26 -14.20 -21.14
CA MET A 249 4.36 -12.75 -21.18
C MET A 249 4.85 -12.26 -19.82
N THR A 250 5.90 -11.44 -19.83
CA THR A 250 6.50 -10.89 -18.61
C THR A 250 6.15 -9.41 -18.47
N GLY A 251 6.07 -8.94 -17.24
CA GLY A 251 5.83 -7.54 -16.95
C GLY A 251 5.76 -7.27 -15.46
N ALA A 252 5.06 -6.20 -15.08
CA ALA A 252 4.93 -5.81 -13.68
C ALA A 252 3.66 -5.00 -13.41
N ALA A 253 3.16 -5.08 -12.18
CA ALA A 253 2.27 -4.07 -11.63
C ALA A 253 3.10 -3.10 -10.77
N LEU A 254 3.00 -1.81 -11.07
CA LEU A 254 3.74 -0.75 -10.38
C LEU A 254 2.76 0.27 -9.80
N LYS A 255 3.00 0.65 -8.54
CA LYS A 255 2.35 1.78 -7.88
C LYS A 255 3.43 2.70 -7.32
N THR A 256 3.30 3.98 -7.60
CA THR A 256 4.21 5.03 -7.11
C THR A 256 3.40 6.22 -6.64
N ALA A 257 3.67 6.70 -5.43
CA ALA A 257 3.21 7.99 -4.93
C ALA A 257 4.27 9.05 -5.24
N GLY A 258 3.84 10.20 -5.78
CA GLY A 258 4.77 11.26 -6.11
C GLY A 258 4.18 12.35 -7.01
N PRO A 259 4.94 13.42 -7.25
CA PRO A 259 4.51 14.53 -8.10
C PRO A 259 4.32 14.07 -9.55
N GLY A 260 3.12 14.33 -10.10
CA GLY A 260 2.76 13.95 -11.47
C GLY A 260 2.21 12.52 -11.60
N ASP A 261 2.18 11.75 -10.51
CA ASP A 261 1.61 10.41 -10.50
C ASP A 261 0.23 10.43 -9.84
N ALA A 262 -0.83 10.09 -10.57
CA ALA A 262 -2.20 10.13 -10.08
C ALA A 262 -2.53 9.06 -9.03
N GLY A 263 -1.51 8.43 -8.44
CA GLY A 263 -1.67 7.32 -7.52
C GLY A 263 -2.40 6.13 -8.17
N ALA A 264 -2.30 5.96 -9.48
CA ALA A 264 -2.87 4.82 -10.18
C ALA A 264 -1.88 3.64 -10.15
N TRP A 265 -2.42 2.44 -10.09
CA TRP A 265 -1.69 1.22 -10.40
C TRP A 265 -1.49 1.13 -11.90
N ARG A 266 -0.23 0.98 -12.34
CA ARG A 266 0.13 0.80 -13.73
C ARG A 266 0.40 -0.67 -13.99
N ILE A 267 -0.11 -1.17 -15.11
CA ILE A 267 0.19 -2.51 -15.61
C ILE A 267 1.19 -2.35 -16.75
N LEU A 268 2.35 -2.97 -16.60
CA LEU A 268 3.48 -2.87 -17.51
C LEU A 268 3.72 -4.23 -18.17
N MET A 269 4.07 -4.21 -19.45
CA MET A 269 4.47 -5.39 -20.21
C MET A 269 5.88 -5.17 -20.76
N SER A 270 6.73 -6.19 -20.63
CA SER A 270 8.06 -6.19 -21.25
C SER A 270 7.91 -6.33 -22.76
N LYS A 271 8.58 -5.46 -23.51
CA LYS A 271 8.68 -5.54 -24.97
C LYS A 271 10.14 -5.55 -25.38
N PRO A 272 10.52 -6.39 -26.36
CA PRO A 272 11.86 -6.35 -26.91
C PRO A 272 12.08 -5.03 -27.67
N GLU A 273 13.20 -4.37 -27.38
CA GLU A 273 13.67 -3.16 -28.05
C GLU A 273 15.14 -3.34 -28.48
N VAL A 274 15.62 -2.52 -29.42
CA VAL A 274 17.03 -2.53 -29.82
C VAL A 274 17.88 -2.05 -28.63
N GLY A 275 18.61 -2.98 -28.00
CA GLY A 275 19.46 -2.70 -26.84
C GLY A 275 18.93 -3.24 -25.50
N GLY A 276 17.78 -3.92 -25.46
CA GLY A 276 17.30 -4.59 -24.26
C GLY A 276 15.78 -4.79 -24.19
N GLU A 277 15.28 -4.98 -22.98
CA GLU A 277 13.85 -5.04 -22.69
C GLU A 277 13.34 -3.68 -22.18
N GLN A 278 12.16 -3.28 -22.66
CA GLN A 278 11.53 -2.03 -22.27
C GLN A 278 10.16 -2.29 -21.66
N MET A 279 9.87 -1.64 -20.53
CA MET A 279 8.58 -1.71 -19.86
C MET A 279 7.62 -0.66 -20.42
N VAL A 280 6.59 -1.14 -21.10
CA VAL A 280 5.55 -0.31 -21.70
C VAL A 280 4.26 -0.44 -20.89
N GLN A 281 3.64 0.68 -20.54
CA GLN A 281 2.34 0.68 -19.87
C GLN A 281 1.25 0.20 -20.83
N ILE A 282 0.54 -0.86 -20.43
CA ILE A 282 -0.56 -1.48 -21.17
C ILE A 282 -1.92 -1.28 -20.52
N GLY A 283 -1.95 -0.77 -19.29
CA GLY A 283 -3.18 -0.45 -18.59
C GLY A 283 -2.91 0.31 -17.30
N GLN A 284 -3.99 0.84 -16.72
CA GLN A 284 -3.96 1.44 -15.39
C GLN A 284 -5.27 1.21 -14.63
N MET A 285 -5.19 1.21 -13.31
CA MET A 285 -6.31 0.97 -12.41
C MET A 285 -6.20 1.84 -11.15
N ARG A 286 -7.33 2.17 -10.52
CA ARG A 286 -7.34 2.87 -9.23
C ARG A 286 -7.03 1.93 -8.06
N ARG A 287 -7.57 0.71 -8.13
CA ARG A 287 -7.31 -0.37 -7.18
C ARG A 287 -6.13 -1.21 -7.63
N ARG A 288 -5.56 -1.99 -6.71
CA ARG A 288 -4.57 -3.01 -7.03
C ARG A 288 -5.14 -4.00 -8.06
N PRO A 289 -4.42 -4.29 -9.17
CA PRO A 289 -4.83 -5.30 -10.13
C PRO A 289 -4.87 -6.68 -9.49
N SER A 290 -5.95 -7.43 -9.74
CA SER A 290 -6.04 -8.86 -9.40
C SER A 290 -5.33 -9.71 -10.47
N PRO A 291 -5.06 -11.01 -10.22
CA PRO A 291 -4.52 -11.90 -11.23
C PRO A 291 -5.32 -11.89 -12.55
N SER A 292 -6.66 -11.90 -12.45
CA SER A 292 -7.53 -11.84 -13.64
C SER A 292 -7.48 -10.51 -14.38
N ASP A 293 -7.29 -9.38 -13.67
CA ASP A 293 -7.12 -8.07 -14.30
C ASP A 293 -5.81 -8.01 -15.09
N LEU A 294 -4.75 -8.61 -14.54
CA LEU A 294 -3.44 -8.71 -15.19
C LEU A 294 -3.53 -9.58 -16.45
N GLU A 295 -4.09 -10.78 -16.35
CA GLU A 295 -4.29 -11.65 -17.51
C GLU A 295 -5.04 -10.96 -18.64
N LEU A 296 -6.16 -10.30 -18.31
CA LEU A 296 -6.97 -9.57 -19.28
C LEU A 296 -6.21 -8.41 -19.92
N ALA A 297 -5.46 -7.63 -19.13
CA ALA A 297 -4.67 -6.52 -19.65
C ALA A 297 -3.60 -7.01 -20.64
N PHE A 298 -2.91 -8.10 -20.31
CA PHE A 298 -1.87 -8.69 -21.16
C PHE A 298 -2.45 -9.28 -22.46
N ILE A 299 -3.57 -10.01 -22.37
CA ILE A 299 -4.27 -10.54 -23.56
C ILE A 299 -4.70 -9.40 -24.49
N ASN A 300 -5.31 -8.34 -23.93
CA ASN A 300 -5.76 -7.18 -24.70
C ASN A 300 -4.59 -6.44 -25.36
N ALA A 301 -3.48 -6.26 -24.62
CA ALA A 301 -2.29 -5.64 -25.16
C ALA A 301 -1.71 -6.44 -26.33
N ASN A 302 -1.63 -7.77 -26.19
CA ASN A 302 -1.12 -8.64 -27.24
C ASN A 302 -2.04 -8.65 -28.48
N ALA A 303 -3.36 -8.68 -28.28
CA ALA A 303 -4.34 -8.57 -29.36
C ALA A 303 -4.24 -7.23 -30.11
N SER A 304 -4.03 -6.13 -29.37
CA SER A 304 -3.86 -4.80 -29.96
C SER A 304 -2.55 -4.65 -30.75
N ALA A 305 -1.52 -5.44 -30.42
CA ALA A 305 -0.24 -5.45 -31.11
C ALA A 305 -0.25 -6.30 -32.39
N SER A 306 -1.33 -7.03 -32.67
CA SER A 306 -1.44 -7.93 -33.83
C SER A 306 -1.24 -7.18 -35.17
N PRO A 307 -0.43 -7.73 -36.10
CA PRO A 307 -0.22 -7.17 -37.44
C PRO A 307 -1.51 -6.90 -38.21
N LEU A 308 -2.56 -7.71 -38.00
CA LEU A 308 -3.86 -7.55 -38.65
C LEU A 308 -4.58 -6.27 -38.20
N THR A 309 -4.44 -5.88 -36.94
CA THR A 309 -5.02 -4.64 -36.39
C THR A 309 -4.27 -3.41 -36.90
N LYS A 310 -2.94 -3.50 -37.05
CA LYS A 310 -2.12 -2.44 -37.68
C LYS A 310 -2.40 -2.31 -39.18
N LEU A 311 -2.64 -3.41 -39.89
CA LEU A 311 -3.03 -3.42 -41.30
C LEU A 311 -4.41 -2.80 -41.51
N ALA A 312 -5.40 -3.09 -40.65
CA ALA A 312 -6.73 -2.48 -40.72
C ALA A 312 -6.72 -0.96 -40.45
N GLY A 313 -5.89 -0.50 -39.50
CA GLY A 313 -5.66 0.93 -39.26
C GLY A 313 -4.97 1.63 -40.43
N GLY A 314 -3.97 0.98 -41.03
CA GLY A 314 -3.27 1.45 -42.23
C GLY A 314 -4.18 1.55 -43.46
N LEU A 315 -5.04 0.55 -43.69
CA LEU A 315 -6.01 0.55 -44.78
C LEU A 315 -7.09 1.64 -44.63
N ARG A 316 -7.53 1.94 -43.40
CA ARG A 316 -8.50 3.03 -43.14
C ARG A 316 -7.88 4.41 -43.38
N GLY A 317 -6.59 4.60 -43.12
CA GLY A 317 -5.86 5.84 -43.44
C GLY A 317 -5.67 6.05 -44.95
N VAL A 318 -5.53 4.98 -45.72
CA VAL A 318 -5.38 5.04 -47.18
C VAL A 318 -6.74 5.23 -47.88
N LEU A 319 -7.82 4.59 -47.40
CA LEU A 319 -9.17 4.76 -47.98
C LEU A 319 -9.87 6.07 -47.56
N GLY A 320 -9.52 6.68 -46.42
CA GLY A 320 -10.04 7.99 -46.00
C GLY A 320 -9.44 9.19 -46.74
N GLY A 321 -8.32 9.00 -47.45
CA GLY A 321 -7.63 10.04 -48.22
C GLY A 321 -8.07 10.17 -49.69
N VAL A 322 -8.78 9.18 -50.23
CA VAL A 322 -9.20 9.12 -51.66
C VAL A 322 -10.63 9.66 -51.83
N GLY A 323 -10.95 10.78 -51.18
CA GLY A 323 -12.28 11.41 -51.26
C GLY A 323 -12.27 12.93 -51.34
N LYS A 324 -11.10 13.57 -51.39
CA LYS A 324 -10.99 15.04 -51.49
C LYS A 324 -9.89 15.45 -52.47
N LYS A 325 -10.20 15.41 -53.76
CA LYS A 325 -9.70 16.40 -54.72
C LYS A 325 -10.83 16.69 -55.72
N LYS A 326 -11.09 17.99 -55.86
CA LYS A 326 -11.98 18.62 -56.83
C LYS A 326 -11.65 18.21 -58.26
#